data_AF-F7PL43-F1
#
_entry.id   AF-F7PL43-F1
#
_cell.length_a   1.000
_cell.length_b   1.000
_cell.length_c   1.000
_cell.angle_alpha   90.00
_cell.angle_beta   90.00
_cell.angle_gamma   90.00
#
_symmetry.space_group_name_H-M   'P 1'
#
loop_
_entity.id
_entity.type
_entity.pdbx_description
1 polymer ?
#
loop_
_entity_poly.entity_id
_entity_poly.type
_entity_poly.pdbx_seq_one_letter_code
_entity_poly.pdbx_strand_id
1 'polypeptide(L)' 'MAVIFKMEYHPIGSPPRRIRVLDGSNADRIRRVTEERQDGEWTQLEAEVIDYFEYADESG' A
#
# COMPACT_ATOMS: atom_id res chain seq x y z
N MET A 1 8.63 -7.17 -8.40
CA MET A 1 7.73 -6.35 -7.57
C MET A 1 8.55 -5.25 -6.91
N ALA A 2 8.62 -4.10 -7.57
CA ALA A 2 9.34 -2.93 -7.07
C ALA A 2 8.42 -2.07 -6.20
N VAL A 3 8.97 -1.33 -5.22
CA VAL A 3 8.19 -0.34 -4.46
C VAL A 3 8.12 0.94 -5.28
N ILE A 4 6.91 1.31 -5.71
CA ILE A 4 6.65 2.54 -6.46
C ILE A 4 6.53 3.73 -5.49
N PHE A 5 5.83 3.51 -4.37
CA PHE A 5 5.60 4.53 -3.37
C PHE A 5 5.58 3.93 -1.96
N LYS A 6 6.03 4.72 -0.99
CA LYS A 6 6.03 4.36 0.42
C LYS A 6 5.68 5.59 1.25
N MET A 7 4.70 5.43 2.13
CA MET A 7 4.35 6.42 3.15
C MET A 7 4.37 5.75 4.51
N GLU A 8 5.10 6.35 5.45
CA GLU A 8 5.06 5.98 6.87
C GLU A 8 4.37 7.10 7.64
N TYR A 9 3.51 6.73 8.58
CA TYR A 9 2.74 7.66 9.40
C TYR A 9 2.52 7.10 10.80
N HIS A 10 2.34 7.99 11.76
CA HIS A 10 2.29 7.65 13.19
C HIS A 10 0.96 8.13 13.77
N PRO A 11 -0.09 7.29 13.75
CA PRO A 11 -1.38 7.67 14.33
C PRO A 11 -1.24 7.84 15.84
N ILE A 12 -1.89 8.86 16.40
CA ILE A 12 -1.91 9.09 17.85
C ILE A 12 -2.63 7.92 18.53
N GLY A 13 -1.99 7.29 19.51
CA GLY A 13 -2.56 6.18 20.28
C GLY A 13 -2.49 4.80 19.60
N SER A 14 -1.86 4.69 18.43
CA SER A 14 -1.67 3.42 17.71
C SER A 14 -0.19 3.22 17.35
N PRO A 15 0.23 1.98 17.06
CA PRO A 15 1.58 1.75 16.56
C PRO A 15 1.79 2.43 15.19
N PRO A 16 3.05 2.75 14.82
CA PRO A 16 3.37 3.30 13.51
C PRO A 16 2.81 2.45 12.38
N ARG A 17 2.34 3.11 11.32
CA ARG A 17 1.78 2.45 10.15
C ARG A 17 2.54 2.84 8.89
N ARG A 18 2.49 1.94 7.91
CA ARG A 18 3.12 2.12 6.62
C ARG A 18 2.17 1.65 5.52
N ILE A 19 2.08 2.42 4.46
CA ILE A 19 1.48 2.00 3.20
C ILE A 19 2.59 1.88 2.17
N ARG A 20 2.68 0.73 1.51
CA ARG A 20 3.52 0.49 0.35
C ARG A 20 2.65 0.26 -0.88
N VAL A 21 2.98 0.94 -1.97
CA VAL A 21 2.43 0.66 -3.29
C VAL A 21 3.53 -0.01 -4.09
N LEU A 22 3.26 -1.22 -4.54
CA LEU A 22 4.17 -2.07 -5.30
C LEU A 22 3.70 -2.16 -6.74
N ASP A 23 4.63 -2.28 -7.69
CA ASP A 23 4.26 -2.61 -9.07
C ASP A 23 3.63 -4.01 -9.12
N GLY A 24 2.63 -4.19 -9.97
CA GLY A 24 2.07 -5.49 -10.27
C GLY A 24 3.00 -6.27 -11.20
N SER A 25 2.82 -7.60 -11.25
CA SER A 25 3.47 -8.43 -12.27
C SER A 25 3.02 -8.10 -13.69
N ASN A 26 1.88 -7.41 -13.83
CA ASN A 26 1.36 -6.86 -15.08
C ASN A 26 1.38 -5.33 -14.96
N ALA A 27 1.67 -4.65 -16.07
CA ALA A 27 1.85 -3.19 -16.12
C ALA A 27 0.64 -2.38 -15.61
N ASP A 28 -0.52 -3.01 -15.55
CA ASP A 28 -1.81 -2.36 -15.30
C ASP A 28 -2.32 -2.60 -13.87
N ARG A 29 -1.51 -3.21 -13.01
CA ARG A 29 -1.88 -3.54 -11.64
C ARG A 29 -0.89 -2.93 -10.68
N ILE A 30 -1.40 -2.46 -9.55
CA ILE A 30 -0.58 -2.10 -8.40
C ILE A 30 -1.05 -2.90 -7.19
N ARG A 31 -0.14 -3.18 -6.26
CA ARG A 31 -0.48 -3.81 -4.99
C ARG A 31 -0.27 -2.82 -3.86
N ARG A 32 -1.34 -2.48 -3.15
CA ARG A 32 -1.28 -1.68 -1.92
C ARG A 32 -1.14 -2.64 -0.74
N VAL A 33 -0.18 -2.37 0.14
CA VAL A 33 0.02 -3.12 1.38
C VAL A 33 0.05 -2.14 2.54
N THR A 34 -0.84 -2.34 3.51
CA THR A 34 -0.85 -1.61 4.77
C THR A 34 -0.22 -2.49 5.84
N GLU A 35 0.76 -1.94 6.54
CA GLU A 35 1.49 -2.60 7.61
C GLU A 35 1.44 -1.75 8.88
N GLU A 36 1.51 -2.42 10.02
CA GLU A 36 1.62 -1.80 11.32
C GLU A 36 2.85 -2.34 12.04
N ARG A 37 3.54 -1.46 12.77
CA ARG A 37 4.76 -1.83 13.46
C ARG A 37 4.43 -2.41 14.83
N GLN A 38 4.62 -3.71 15.00
CA GLN A 38 4.40 -4.43 16.25
C GLN A 38 5.73 -5.05 16.70
N ASP A 39 6.11 -4.82 17.96
CA ASP A 39 7.36 -5.32 18.54
C ASP A 39 8.63 -5.02 17.71
N GLY A 40 8.63 -3.87 17.02
CA GLY A 40 9.74 -3.41 16.19
C GLY A 40 9.72 -3.95 14.75
N GLU A 41 8.88 -4.93 14.45
CA GLU A 41 8.68 -5.54 13.14
C GLU A 41 7.45 -4.98 12.43
N TRP A 42 7.42 -5.05 11.11
CA TRP A 42 6.29 -4.60 10.31
C TRP A 42 5.39 -5.79 9.96
N THR A 43 4.17 -5.77 10.47
CA THR A 43 3.17 -6.81 10.26
C THR A 43 2.13 -6.32 9.26
N GLN A 44 1.81 -7.12 8.24
CA GLN A 44 0.78 -6.79 7.26
C GLN A 44 -0.60 -6.81 7.92
N LEU A 45 -1.31 -5.68 7.84
CA LEU A 45 -2.73 -5.59 8.22
C LEU A 45 -3.65 -5.87 7.05
N GLU A 46 -3.33 -5.31 5.88
CA GLU A 46 -4.18 -5.35 4.70
C GLU A 46 -3.31 -5.43 3.44
N ALA A 47 -3.77 -6.16 2.44
CA ALA A 47 -3.19 -6.13 1.11
C ALA A 47 -4.29 -6.20 0.06
N GLU A 48 -4.23 -5.29 -0.90
CA GLU A 48 -5.19 -5.15 -1.98
C GLU A 48 -4.45 -5.03 -3.31
N VAL A 49 -5.05 -5.59 -4.36
CA VAL A 49 -4.61 -5.42 -5.75
C VAL A 49 -5.59 -4.48 -6.41
N ILE A 50 -5.08 -3.40 -7.00
CA ILE A 50 -5.87 -2.35 -7.64
C ILE A 50 -5.55 -2.39 -9.13
N ASP A 51 -6.57 -2.48 -9.98
CA ASP A 51 -6.44 -2.33 -11.43
C ASP A 51 -6.31 -0.83 -11.74
N TYR A 52 -5.17 -0.44 -12.31
CA TYR A 52 -4.77 0.96 -12.51
C TYR A 52 -5.71 1.72 -13.46
N PHE A 53 -6.38 1.01 -14.39
CA PHE A 53 -7.28 1.61 -15.37
C PHE A 53 -8.68 1.95 -14.85
N GLU A 54 -9.14 1.35 -13.75
CA GLU A 54 -10.48 1.63 -13.20
C GLU A 54 -10.55 3.05 -12.57
N TYR A 55 -9.39 3.58 -12.15
CA TYR A 55 -9.28 4.93 -11.58
C TYR A 55 -9.17 6.07 -12.62
N ALA A 56 -8.92 5.76 -13.90
CA ALA A 56 -8.74 6.78 -14.93
C ALA A 56 -10.08 7.17 -15.61
N ASP A 57 -11.11 6.34 -15.50
CA ASP A 57 -12.41 6.53 -16.18
C ASP A 57 -13.45 7.28 -15.33
N GLU A 58 -13.30 7.32 -13.99
CA GLU A 58 -14.20 8.09 -13.11
C GLU A 58 -13.97 9.62 -13.15
N SER A 59 -13.00 10.09 -13.95
CA SER A 59 -12.72 11.53 -14.15
C SER A 59 -13.08 12.04 -15.55
N GLY A 60 -13.84 11.26 -16.34
CA GLY A 60 -14.30 11.61 -17.70
C GLY A 60 -15.64 12.34 -17.74
#